data_AF-A0A7C2E236-F1
#
_entry.id   AF-A0A7C2E236-F1
#
_cell.length_a   1.000
_cell.length_b   1.000
_cell.length_c   1.000
_cell.angle_alpha   90.00
_cell.angle_beta   90.00
_cell.angle_gamma   90.00
#
_symmetry.space_group_name_H-M   'P 1'
#
loop_
_entity.id
_entity.type
_entity.pdbx_description
1 polymer ?
#
loop_
_entity_poly.entity_id
_entity_poly.type
_entity_poly.pdbx_seq_one_letter_code
_entity_poly.pdbx_strand_id
1 'polypeptide(L)' 'DGEYGQRDVCVGVPVVLGARGVERIIELPLDEAERRAFEASVGAVRAMLAGLTV' A
#
# COMPACT_ATOMS: atom_id res chain seq x y z
N ASP A 1 -6.85 -6.33 -1.51
CA ASP A 1 -7.88 -6.81 -0.58
C ASP A 1 -7.72 -6.33 0.88
N GLY A 2 -7.34 -5.08 1.15
CA GLY A 2 -7.30 -4.55 2.53
C GLY A 2 -6.04 -4.90 3.31
N GLU A 3 -4.99 -5.35 2.62
CA GLU A 3 -3.65 -5.58 3.16
C GLU A 3 -3.12 -4.27 3.77
N TYR A 4 -2.44 -4.38 4.91
CA TYR A 4 -2.02 -3.20 5.69
C TYR A 4 -3.18 -2.25 6.08
N GLY A 5 -4.43 -2.73 6.06
CA GLY A 5 -5.62 -1.94 6.38
C GLY A 5 -5.99 -0.91 5.31
N GLN A 6 -5.43 -0.99 4.09
CA GLN A 6 -5.66 -0.01 3.03
C GLN A 6 -6.38 -0.62 1.83
N ARG A 7 -7.38 0.09 1.31
CA ARG A 7 -8.17 -0.29 0.12
C ARG A 7 -8.17 0.83 -0.90
N ASP A 8 -8.25 0.51 -2.19
CA ASP A 8 -8.33 1.49 -3.28
C ASP A 8 -7.14 2.46 -3.35
N VAL A 9 -5.93 1.96 -3.07
CA VAL A 9 -4.68 2.69 -3.24
C VAL A 9 -3.60 1.77 -3.80
N CYS A 10 -2.86 2.25 -4.80
CA CYS A 10 -1.66 1.58 -5.29
C CYS A 10 -0.46 2.05 -4.47
N VAL A 11 -0.10 1.26 -3.46
CA VAL A 11 1.06 1.51 -2.60
C VAL A 11 2.05 0.35 -2.73
N GLY A 12 3.34 0.67 -2.73
CA GLY A 12 4.39 -0.34 -2.75
C GLY A 12 4.39 -1.13 -1.45
N VAL A 13 4.05 -2.41 -1.51
CA VAL A 13 4.12 -3.35 -0.39
C VAL A 13 5.09 -4.48 -0.73
N PRO A 14 5.76 -5.08 0.26
CA PRO A 14 6.63 -6.23 0.01
C PRO A 14 5.78 -7.41 -0.47
N VAL A 15 6.07 -7.86 -1.69
CA VAL A 15 5.37 -8.97 -2.33
C VAL A 15 6.34 -10.07 -2.73
N VAL A 16 5.85 -11.30 -2.68
CA VAL A 16 6.49 -12.45 -3.31
C VAL A 16 6.08 -12.44 -4.78
N LEU A 17 7.05 -12.19 -5.65
CA LEU A 17 6.88 -12.25 -7.10
C LEU A 17 7.32 -13.64 -7.60
N GLY A 18 6.46 -14.30 -8.36
CA GLY A 18 6.78 -15.55 -9.04
C GLY A 18 6.52 -15.49 -10.53
N ALA A 19 6.61 -16.64 -11.21
CA ALA A 19 6.58 -16.71 -12.68
C ALA A 19 5.25 -16.24 -13.30
N ARG A 20 4.17 -16.16 -12.51
CA ARG A 20 2.84 -15.69 -12.95
C ARG A 20 2.47 -14.31 -12.39
N GLY A 21 3.43 -13.57 -11.82
CA GLY A 21 3.20 -12.25 -11.22
C GLY A 21 3.23 -12.28 -9.69
N VAL A 22 2.38 -11.47 -9.05
CA VAL A 22 2.32 -11.39 -7.59
C VAL A 22 1.70 -12.67 -7.04
N GLU A 23 2.50 -13.48 -6.36
CA GLU A 23 2.03 -14.71 -5.74
C GLU A 23 1.42 -14.44 -4.36
N ARG A 24 2.05 -13.59 -3.56
CA ARG A 24 1.61 -13.27 -2.20
C ARG A 24 2.05 -11.88 -1.76
N ILE A 25 1.21 -11.20 -0.99
CA ILE A 25 1.58 -9.97 -0.28
C ILE A 25 2.02 -10.36 1.13
N ILE A 26 3.16 -9.81 1.59
CA ILE A 26 3.69 -10.07 2.92
C ILE A 26 3.25 -8.92 3.82
N GLU A 27 2.40 -9.19 4.82
CA GLU A 27 2.08 -8.22 5.87
C GLU A 27 3.12 -8.33 6.99
N LEU A 28 4.11 -7.44 6.92
CA LEU A 28 5.10 -7.30 7.99
C LEU A 28 4.47 -6.57 9.18
N PRO A 29 4.76 -6.98 10.43
CA PRO A 29 4.38 -6.20 11.60
C PRO A 29 5.18 -4.90 11.59
N LEU A 30 4.53 -3.81 11.19
CA LEU A 30 5.10 -2.46 11.24
C LEU A 30 5.05 -1.95 12.69
N ASP A 31 6.10 -1.26 13.11
CA ASP A 31 6.04 -0.50 14.35
C ASP A 31 5.15 0.76 14.21
N GLU A 32 4.90 1.47 15.31
CA GLU A 32 4.05 2.67 15.30
C GLU A 32 4.60 3.78 14.40
N ALA A 33 5.92 3.93 14.30
CA ALA A 33 6.55 4.96 13.49
C ALA A 33 6.46 4.63 12.00
N GLU A 34 6.73 3.37 11.63
CA GLU A 34 6.61 2.84 10.29
C GLU A 34 5.15 2.86 9.82
N ARG A 35 4.19 2.50 10.68
CA ARG A 35 2.76 2.57 10.35
C ARG A 35 2.34 4.01 10.03
N ARG A 36 2.79 4.99 10.83
CA ARG A 36 2.52 6.41 10.57
C ARG A 36 3.13 6.89 9.26
N ALA A 37 4.37 6.50 8.96
CA ALA A 37 5.03 6.84 7.71
C ALA A 37 4.31 6.22 6.49
N PHE A 38 3.83 4.98 6.65
CA PHE A 38 3.03 4.29 5.64
C PHE A 38 1.68 4.98 5.41
N GLU A 39 0.94 5.29 6.48
CA GLU A 39 -0.33 6.02 6.41
C GLU A 39 -0.17 7.40 5.75
N ALA A 40 0.91 8.13 6.06
CA ALA A 40 1.21 9.41 5.43
C ALA A 40 1.47 9.27 3.92
N SER A 41 2.23 8.25 3.53
CA SER A 41 2.52 7.95 2.11
C SER A 41 1.24 7.58 1.35
N VAL A 42 0.38 6.75 1.96
CA VAL A 42 -0.93 6.38 1.41
C VAL A 42 -1.83 7.61 1.26
N GLY A 43 -1.85 8.51 2.26
CA GLY A 43 -2.60 9.76 2.20
C GLY A 43 -2.17 10.64 1.01
N ALA A 44 -0.86 10.76 0.77
CA ALA A 44 -0.34 11.51 -0.38
C ALA A 44 -0.76 10.89 -1.72
N VAL A 45 -0.68 9.57 -1.87
CA VAL A 45 -1.12 8.88 -3.10
C VAL A 45 -2.62 9.05 -3.33
N ARG A 46 -3.44 8.93 -2.27
CA ARG A 46 -4.89 9.18 -2.36
C ARG A 46 -5.20 10.61 -2.78
N ALA A 47 -4.49 11.60 -2.24
CA ALA A 47 -4.66 12.99 -2.64
C ALA A 47 -4.29 13.21 -4.12
N MET A 48 -3.24 12.54 -4.60
CA MET A 48 -2.85 12.56 -6.01
C MET A 48 -3.89 11.91 -6.92
N LEU A 49 -4.44 10.75 -6.51
CA LEU A 49 -5.51 10.06 -7.24
C LEU A 49 -6.80 10.89 -7.28
N ALA A 50 -7.16 11.55 -6.18
CA ALA A 50 -8.32 12.44 -6.14
C ALA A 50 -8.20 13.59 -7.14
N GLY A 51 -7.00 14.18 -7.28
CA GLY A 51 -6.73 15.26 -8.24
C GLY A 51 -6.77 14.83 -9.72
N LEU A 52 -6.72 13.53 -10.01
CA LEU A 52 -6.80 12.97 -11.36
C LEU A 52 -8.23 12.60 -11.81
N THR A 53 -9.24 12.82 -10.95
CA THR A 53 -10.65 12.57 -11.32
C THR A 53 -11.16 13.74 -12.15
N VAL A 54 -11.24 13.55 -13.47
CA VAL A 54 -11.84 14.47 -14.46
C VAL A 54 -13.16 13.90 -14.94
#